data_AF-A0A3M0XQI0-F1
#
_entry.id   AF-A0A3M0XQI0-F1
#
_cell.length_a   1.000
_cell.length_b   1.000
_cell.length_c   1.000
_cell.angle_alpha   90.00
_cell.angle_beta   90.00
_cell.angle_gamma   90.00
#
_symmetry.space_group_name_H-M   'P 1'
#
loop_
_entity.id
_entity.type
_entity.pdbx_description
1 polymer ?
#
loop_
_entity_poly.entity_id
_entity_poly.type
_entity_poly.pdbx_seq_one_letter_code
_entity_poly.pdbx_strand_id
1 'polypeptide(L)'
;MAKLQPQAFVVTDDVILTAGAKQLIPPNSLGIVDVVLITSPTGEKAPVTKFDKRVMDAFYRGWVTSPPSIPRQWAQDLSDYRVYWVYPPAVEGLQASIEHISVPGNVRQNELLDIDRRFEPALLDYVLFRAFSEDAEYANDPRRAAAHYEAFMELVKNGSSN
;
A
#
# COMPACT_ATOMS: atom_id res chain seq x y z
N MET A 1 -6.21 -11.47 -18.12
CA MET A 1 -5.91 -10.09 -17.71
C MET A 1 -4.90 -10.16 -16.58
N ALA A 2 -3.63 -9.83 -16.85
CA ALA A 2 -2.58 -9.87 -15.83
C ALA A 2 -2.83 -8.75 -14.83
N LYS A 3 -3.10 -9.13 -13.58
CA LYS A 3 -3.29 -8.22 -12.46
C LYS A 3 -1.88 -7.80 -12.04
N LEU A 4 -1.41 -6.62 -12.49
CA LEU A 4 -0.20 -6.04 -11.89
C LEU A 4 -0.45 -5.93 -10.39
N GLN A 5 0.31 -6.67 -9.58
CA GLN A 5 0.14 -6.64 -8.13
C GLN A 5 0.95 -5.47 -7.56
N PRO A 6 0.32 -4.50 -6.86
CA PRO A 6 1.00 -3.37 -6.24
C PRO A 6 1.87 -3.74 -5.03
N GLN A 7 2.15 -5.03 -4.82
CA GLN A 7 2.92 -5.55 -3.69
C GLN A 7 4.37 -5.07 -3.63
N ALA A 8 4.89 -4.48 -4.71
CA ALA A 8 6.21 -3.87 -4.75
C ALA A 8 6.40 -2.71 -3.75
N PHE A 9 5.29 -2.05 -3.35
CA PHE A 9 5.32 -0.89 -2.46
C PHE A 9 4.52 -1.09 -1.18
N VAL A 10 4.21 -2.33 -0.82
CA VAL A 10 3.56 -2.62 0.46
C VAL A 10 4.62 -2.57 1.55
N VAL A 11 4.45 -1.65 2.48
CA VAL A 11 5.34 -1.45 3.63
C VAL A 11 4.55 -1.57 4.92
N THR A 12 5.23 -1.99 5.98
CA THR A 12 4.65 -2.07 7.33
C THR A 12 5.20 -0.93 8.18
N ASP A 13 4.31 -0.05 8.64
CA ASP A 13 4.66 1.07 9.53
C ASP A 13 3.82 1.04 10.80
N ASP A 14 4.44 1.46 11.90
CA ASP A 14 3.75 1.59 13.18
C ASP A 14 3.20 3.02 13.37
N VAL A 15 1.88 3.16 13.41
CA VAL A 15 1.17 4.45 13.43
C VAL A 15 0.43 4.65 14.74
N ILE A 16 0.54 5.84 15.33
CA ILE A 16 -0.23 6.20 16.52
C ILE A 16 -1.70 6.37 16.13
N LEU A 17 -2.58 5.64 16.79
CA LEU A 17 -4.02 5.73 16.57
C LEU A 17 -4.58 7.04 17.13
N THR A 18 -5.47 7.66 16.37
CA THR A 18 -6.26 8.80 16.82
C THR A 18 -7.44 8.31 17.68
N ALA A 19 -7.88 9.11 18.65
CA ALA A 19 -9.04 8.73 19.44
C ALA A 19 -10.29 8.57 18.57
N GLY A 20 -11.01 7.46 18.73
CA GLY A 20 -12.24 7.16 17.99
C GLY A 20 -12.13 5.99 16.99
N ALA A 21 -13.20 5.77 16.24
CA ALA A 21 -13.30 4.62 15.33
C ALA A 21 -12.68 4.87 13.96
N LYS A 22 -12.60 6.13 13.51
CA LYS A 22 -12.08 6.50 12.19
C LYS A 22 -10.59 6.77 12.29
N GLN A 23 -9.81 6.13 11.41
CA GLN A 23 -8.37 6.29 11.34
C GLN A 23 -7.95 6.65 9.91
N LEU A 24 -6.75 7.19 9.79
CA LEU A 24 -6.15 7.57 8.51
C LEU A 24 -4.79 6.89 8.38
N ILE A 25 -4.49 6.37 7.21
CA ILE A 25 -3.13 5.88 6.91
C ILE A 25 -2.13 7.06 6.85
N PRO A 26 -0.82 6.80 6.97
CA PRO A 26 0.22 7.80 6.85
C PRO A 26 0.09 8.70 5.61
N PRO A 27 0.63 9.92 5.68
CA PRO A 27 0.81 10.72 4.49
C PRO A 27 1.74 9.98 3.50
N ASN A 28 1.53 10.19 2.20
CA ASN A 28 2.23 9.50 1.12
C ASN A 28 1.89 8.01 0.95
N SER A 29 0.70 7.59 1.38
CA SER A 29 0.18 6.25 1.13
C SER A 29 -1.04 6.28 0.21
N LEU A 30 -1.16 5.31 -0.70
CA LEU A 30 -2.27 5.18 -1.65
C LEU A 30 -3.47 4.45 -1.06
N GLY A 31 -3.22 3.49 -0.16
CA GLY A 31 -4.30 2.72 0.46
C GLY A 31 -3.80 1.72 1.49
N ILE A 32 -4.69 1.36 2.41
CA ILE A 32 -4.44 0.31 3.40
C ILE A 32 -4.56 -1.09 2.79
N VAL A 33 -3.71 -2.00 3.25
CA VAL A 33 -3.73 -3.43 2.92
C VAL A 33 -4.13 -4.25 4.14
N ASP A 34 -3.45 -4.03 5.27
CA ASP A 34 -3.79 -4.68 6.54
C ASP A 34 -3.54 -3.83 7.80
N VAL A 35 -4.22 -4.19 8.89
CA VAL A 35 -3.85 -3.80 10.25
C VAL A 35 -3.48 -5.08 10.98
N VAL A 36 -2.18 -5.29 11.18
CA VAL A 36 -1.63 -6.57 11.64
C VAL A 36 -1.86 -6.74 13.14
N LEU A 37 -1.49 -5.74 13.92
CA LEU A 37 -1.56 -5.77 15.37
C LEU A 37 -1.69 -4.37 15.96
N ILE A 38 -2.17 -4.31 17.20
CA ILE A 38 -2.19 -3.11 18.03
C ILE A 38 -1.28 -3.34 19.24
N THR A 39 -0.44 -2.35 19.51
CA THR A 39 0.44 -2.27 20.66
C THR A 39 -0.13 -1.26 21.65
N SER A 40 -0.35 -1.70 22.88
CA SER A 40 -0.77 -0.83 23.99
C SER A 40 0.39 0.04 24.50
N PRO A 41 0.13 1.12 25.27
CA PRO A 41 1.19 1.95 25.86
C PRO A 41 2.14 1.17 26.80
N THR A 42 1.68 0.04 27.35
CA THR A 42 2.45 -0.86 28.21
C THR A 42 3.25 -1.90 27.42
N GLY A 43 3.14 -1.91 26.08
CA GLY A 43 3.89 -2.80 25.19
C GLY A 43 3.20 -4.13 24.86
N GLU A 44 2.00 -4.39 25.38
CA GLU A 44 1.21 -5.58 25.03
C GLU A 44 0.76 -5.49 23.57
N LYS A 45 0.98 -6.56 22.79
CA LYS A 45 0.62 -6.66 21.37
C LYS A 45 -0.53 -7.64 21.18
N ALA A 46 -1.56 -7.23 20.45
CA ALA A 46 -2.71 -8.06 20.11
C ALA A 46 -3.01 -7.99 18.60
N PRO A 47 -3.27 -9.12 17.93
CA PRO A 47 -3.64 -9.13 16.52
C PRO A 47 -5.03 -8.50 16.31
N VAL A 48 -5.25 -7.92 15.13
CA VAL A 48 -6.52 -7.29 14.75
C VAL A 48 -7.16 -8.08 13.61
N THR A 49 -8.47 -8.31 13.68
CA THR A 49 -9.20 -9.09 12.67
C THR A 49 -10.01 -8.21 11.72
N LYS A 50 -10.12 -8.61 10.45
CA LYS A 50 -10.98 -7.90 9.48
C LYS A 50 -12.47 -8.10 9.81
N PHE A 51 -13.27 -7.04 9.67
CA PHE A 51 -14.73 -7.13 9.66
C PHE A 51 -15.33 -6.43 8.44
N ASP A 52 -16.58 -6.77 8.10
CA ASP A 52 -17.33 -6.05 7.07
C ASP A 52 -18.06 -4.85 7.69
N LYS A 53 -17.65 -3.64 7.28
CA LYS A 53 -18.22 -2.39 7.78
C LYS A 53 -19.73 -2.30 7.51
N ARG A 54 -20.22 -2.74 6.35
CA ARG A 54 -21.64 -2.66 5.99
C ARG A 54 -22.48 -3.55 6.90
N VAL A 55 -21.96 -4.73 7.24
CA VAL A 55 -22.59 -5.64 8.21
C VAL A 55 -22.62 -4.98 9.60
N MET A 56 -21.50 -4.43 10.06
CA MET A 56 -21.43 -3.74 11.35
C MET A 56 -22.40 -2.54 11.43
N ASP A 57 -22.46 -1.72 10.37
CA ASP A 57 -23.38 -0.58 10.28
C ASP A 57 -24.86 -1.02 10.34
N ALA A 58 -25.19 -2.19 9.77
CA ALA A 58 -26.55 -2.73 9.76
C ALA A 58 -26.98 -3.31 11.11
N PHE A 59 -26.11 -4.11 11.75
CA PHE A 59 -26.45 -4.86 12.96
C PHE A 59 -26.15 -4.12 14.26
N TYR A 60 -25.19 -3.19 14.27
CA TYR A 60 -24.81 -2.46 15.48
C TYR A 60 -24.54 -0.97 15.23
N ARG A 61 -25.55 -0.20 14.83
CA ARG A 61 -25.42 1.24 14.48
C ARG A 61 -24.62 2.13 15.45
N GLY A 62 -24.60 1.81 16.75
CA GLY A 62 -23.88 2.58 17.78
C GLY A 62 -22.37 2.25 17.89
N TRP A 63 -21.84 1.34 17.06
CA TRP A 63 -20.47 0.83 17.18
C TRP A 63 -19.40 1.92 17.13
N VAL A 64 -19.60 2.92 16.27
CA VAL A 64 -18.69 4.07 16.07
C VAL A 64 -18.55 4.93 17.33
N THR A 65 -19.63 5.03 18.11
CA THR A 65 -19.71 5.84 19.34
C THR A 65 -19.70 4.99 20.60
N SER A 66 -19.38 3.70 20.48
CA SER A 66 -19.26 2.80 21.63
C SER A 66 -18.09 3.22 22.53
N PRO A 67 -18.08 2.83 23.82
CA PRO A 67 -17.01 3.19 24.73
C PRO A 67 -15.61 2.85 24.16
N PRO A 68 -14.68 3.81 24.11
CA PRO A 68 -13.35 3.58 23.57
C PRO A 68 -12.58 2.49 24.34
N SER A 69 -11.83 1.67 23.62
CA SER A 69 -11.00 0.59 24.18
C SER A 69 -9.86 0.24 23.22
N ILE A 70 -9.14 -0.86 23.50
CA ILE A 70 -8.16 -1.43 22.57
C ILE A 70 -8.93 -2.08 21.41
N PRO A 71 -8.77 -1.60 20.17
CA PRO A 71 -9.44 -2.20 19.03
C PRO A 71 -9.02 -3.65 18.81
N ARG A 72 -9.97 -4.46 18.35
CA ARG A 72 -9.80 -5.90 18.07
C ARG A 72 -10.13 -6.25 16.64
N GLN A 73 -10.89 -5.37 15.98
CA GLN A 73 -11.31 -5.54 14.61
C GLN A 73 -11.07 -4.27 13.82
N TRP A 74 -10.87 -4.41 12.52
CA TRP A 74 -10.72 -3.29 11.61
C TRP A 74 -11.43 -3.54 10.27
N ALA A 75 -11.76 -2.46 9.57
CA ALA A 75 -12.36 -2.51 8.24
C ALA A 75 -11.85 -1.36 7.37
N GLN A 76 -11.60 -1.64 6.09
CA GLN A 76 -11.29 -0.60 5.12
C GLN A 76 -12.55 0.20 4.75
N ASP A 77 -12.42 1.49 4.50
CA ASP A 77 -13.50 2.26 3.87
C ASP A 77 -13.56 1.99 2.36
N LEU A 78 -14.75 1.69 1.85
CA LEU A 78 -14.94 1.34 0.45
C LEU A 78 -14.94 2.56 -0.49
N SER A 79 -15.10 3.77 0.06
CA SER A 79 -15.13 5.02 -0.73
C SER A 79 -13.77 5.72 -0.75
N ASP A 80 -12.99 5.56 0.31
CA ASP A 80 -11.65 6.15 0.45
C ASP A 80 -10.68 5.13 1.03
N TYR A 81 -9.80 4.57 0.19
CA TYR A 81 -8.82 3.57 0.59
C TYR A 81 -7.79 4.07 1.61
N ARG A 82 -7.73 5.38 1.85
CA ARG A 82 -6.86 6.00 2.87
C ARG A 82 -7.48 5.96 4.27
N VAL A 83 -8.78 5.73 4.35
CA VAL A 83 -9.53 5.66 5.60
C VAL A 83 -9.74 4.20 5.97
N TYR A 84 -9.51 3.92 7.24
CA TYR A 84 -9.89 2.64 7.84
C TYR A 84 -10.59 2.87 9.16
N TRP A 85 -11.35 1.88 9.56
CA TRP A 85 -12.18 1.90 10.75
C TRP A 85 -11.73 0.82 11.72
N VAL A 86 -11.77 1.11 13.02
CA VAL A 86 -11.38 0.20 14.09
C VAL A 86 -12.51 0.03 15.10
N TYR A 87 -12.64 -1.17 15.65
CA TYR A 87 -13.64 -1.51 16.66
C TYR A 87 -13.05 -2.38 17.78
N PRO A 88 -13.30 -2.07 19.07
CA PRO A 88 -13.89 -0.83 19.59
C PRO A 88 -13.16 0.45 19.14
N PRO A 89 -13.77 1.65 19.27
CA PRO A 89 -13.09 2.91 18.99
C PRO A 89 -11.79 3.03 19.79
N ALA A 90 -10.73 3.52 19.17
CA ALA A 90 -9.42 3.58 19.80
C ALA A 90 -9.37 4.61 20.94
N VAL A 91 -8.63 4.27 22.00
CA VAL A 91 -8.16 5.24 23.00
C VAL A 91 -6.84 5.88 22.55
N GLU A 92 -6.51 7.05 23.09
CA GLU A 92 -5.22 7.70 22.82
C GLU A 92 -4.03 6.85 23.30
N GLY A 93 -2.90 6.99 22.62
CA GLY A 93 -1.64 6.33 22.99
C GLY A 93 -1.49 4.89 22.50
N LEU A 94 -2.47 4.34 21.77
CA LEU A 94 -2.33 3.06 21.07
C LEU A 94 -1.52 3.23 19.78
N GLN A 95 -0.77 2.21 19.43
CA GLN A 95 -0.05 2.14 18.16
C GLN A 95 -0.56 0.95 17.34
N ALA A 96 -0.83 1.15 16.05
CA ALA A 96 -1.21 0.09 15.13
C ALA A 96 -0.08 -0.16 14.14
N SER A 97 0.30 -1.42 13.97
CA SER A 97 1.17 -1.85 12.89
C SER A 97 0.33 -2.09 11.65
N ILE A 98 0.48 -1.24 10.64
CA ILE A 98 -0.34 -1.25 9.44
C ILE A 98 0.50 -1.58 8.21
N GLU A 99 -0.06 -2.37 7.32
CA GLU A 99 0.44 -2.58 5.97
C GLU A 99 -0.29 -1.63 5.03
N HIS A 100 0.45 -0.82 4.29
CA HIS A 100 -0.10 0.14 3.33
C HIS A 100 0.75 0.23 2.08
N ILE A 101 0.15 0.71 1.00
CA ILE A 101 0.85 0.94 -0.28
C ILE A 101 1.49 2.33 -0.19
N SER A 102 2.82 2.37 -0.06
CA SER A 102 3.60 3.61 -0.05
C SER A 102 3.73 4.21 -1.45
N VAL A 103 3.78 5.54 -1.51
CA VAL A 103 4.18 6.29 -2.71
C VAL A 103 5.67 6.58 -2.60
N PRO A 104 6.50 6.10 -3.55
CA PRO A 104 7.93 6.41 -3.55
C PRO A 104 8.18 7.90 -3.56
N GLY A 105 9.17 8.33 -2.76
CA GLY A 105 9.61 9.71 -2.75
C GLY A 105 10.29 10.12 -4.06
N ASN A 106 10.50 11.44 -4.22
CA ASN A 106 11.33 11.94 -5.32
C ASN A 106 12.78 11.49 -5.11
N VAL A 107 13.35 10.87 -6.14
CA VAL A 107 14.74 10.39 -6.12
C VAL A 107 15.66 11.44 -6.73
N ARG A 108 16.79 11.69 -6.07
CA ARG A 108 17.85 12.57 -6.61
C ARG A 108 18.84 11.78 -7.47
N GLN A 109 19.64 12.50 -8.24
CA GLN A 109 20.73 11.88 -9.00
C GLN A 109 21.68 11.14 -8.05
N ASN A 110 22.02 9.88 -8.39
CA ASN A 110 22.85 8.95 -7.60
C ASN A 110 22.22 8.45 -6.29
N GLU A 111 20.92 8.64 -6.07
CA GLU A 111 20.21 8.04 -4.94
C GLU A 111 19.65 6.67 -5.33
N LEU A 112 19.54 5.77 -4.34
CA LEU A 112 18.94 4.46 -4.55
C LEU A 112 17.42 4.62 -4.75
N LEU A 113 16.87 3.84 -5.68
CA LEU A 113 15.44 3.79 -5.89
C LEU A 113 14.78 3.04 -4.73
N ASP A 114 13.73 3.63 -4.15
CA ASP A 114 12.90 2.98 -3.13
C ASP A 114 11.92 1.99 -3.78
N ILE A 115 12.47 0.95 -4.38
CA ILE A 115 11.74 -0.14 -5.02
C ILE A 115 12.50 -1.45 -4.76
N ASP A 116 11.76 -2.55 -4.64
CA ASP A 116 12.38 -3.87 -4.55
C ASP A 116 13.27 -4.13 -5.78
N ARG A 117 14.50 -4.58 -5.52
CA ARG A 117 15.52 -4.87 -6.56
C ARG A 117 15.03 -5.80 -7.66
N ARG A 118 14.03 -6.64 -7.38
CA ARG A 118 13.40 -7.52 -8.38
C ARG A 118 12.79 -6.75 -9.55
N PHE A 119 12.39 -5.50 -9.34
CA PHE A 119 11.81 -4.64 -10.38
C PHE A 119 12.83 -3.73 -11.07
N GLU A 120 14.09 -3.67 -10.62
CA GLU A 120 15.14 -2.86 -11.27
C GLU A 120 15.33 -3.23 -12.75
N PRO A 121 15.40 -4.51 -13.16
CA PRO A 121 15.54 -4.86 -14.58
C PRO A 121 14.34 -4.40 -15.41
N ALA A 122 13.12 -4.52 -14.87
CA ALA A 122 11.92 -4.06 -15.54
C ALA A 122 11.96 -2.53 -15.76
N LEU A 123 12.37 -1.78 -14.74
CA LEU A 123 12.47 -0.33 -14.84
C LEU A 123 13.49 0.10 -15.91
N LEU A 124 14.64 -0.58 -15.98
CA LEU A 124 15.66 -0.34 -16.99
C LEU A 124 15.09 -0.54 -18.40
N ASP A 125 14.42 -1.66 -18.65
CA ASP A 125 13.79 -1.94 -19.95
C ASP A 125 12.73 -0.90 -20.33
N TYR A 126 11.95 -0.41 -19.37
CA TYR A 126 10.99 0.66 -19.63
C TYR A 126 11.68 1.99 -19.99
N VAL A 127 12.78 2.35 -19.32
CA VAL A 127 13.54 3.57 -19.65
C VAL A 127 14.17 3.45 -21.04
N LEU A 128 14.74 2.30 -21.38
CA LEU A 128 15.30 2.05 -22.71
C LEU A 128 14.21 2.11 -23.79
N PHE A 129 13.04 1.52 -23.55
CA PHE A 129 11.88 1.64 -24.43
C PHE A 129 11.53 3.10 -24.69
N ARG A 130 11.44 3.93 -23.63
CA ARG A 130 11.11 5.37 -23.77
C ARG A 130 12.17 6.13 -24.55
N ALA A 131 13.45 5.88 -24.26
CA ALA A 131 14.57 6.51 -24.96
C ALA A 131 14.57 6.16 -26.47
N PHE A 132 14.43 4.87 -26.81
CA PHE A 132 14.40 4.43 -28.21
C PHE A 132 13.11 4.82 -28.96
N SER A 133 12.02 5.07 -28.24
CA SER A 133 10.78 5.56 -28.85
C SER A 133 10.86 7.05 -29.22
N GLU A 134 11.66 7.84 -28.50
CA GLU A 134 11.86 9.27 -28.74
C GLU A 134 12.95 9.52 -29.80
N ASP A 135 14.04 8.74 -29.79
CA ASP A 135 15.17 8.84 -30.74
C ASP A 135 14.87 8.24 -32.15
N ALA A 136 13.59 8.05 -32.48
CA ALA A 136 13.16 7.40 -33.72
C ALA A 136 13.35 8.28 -34.98
N GLU A 137 13.78 9.54 -34.85
CA GLU A 137 13.93 10.46 -35.98
C GLU A 137 15.21 10.24 -36.81
N TYR A 138 16.30 9.68 -36.26
CA TYR A 138 17.58 9.58 -36.98
C TYR A 138 18.10 8.15 -37.22
N ALA A 139 17.67 7.14 -36.44
CA ALA A 139 18.09 5.74 -36.62
C ALA A 139 16.95 4.78 -36.25
N ASN A 140 16.02 4.62 -37.18
CA ASN A 140 14.75 3.93 -37.00
C ASN A 140 14.91 2.41 -36.73
N ASP A 141 14.97 1.98 -35.46
CA ASP A 141 14.78 0.58 -35.07
C ASP A 141 13.61 0.41 -34.09
N PRO A 142 12.36 0.66 -34.53
CA PRO A 142 11.16 0.52 -33.70
C PRO A 142 10.97 -0.90 -33.16
N ARG A 143 11.66 -1.91 -33.72
CA ARG A 143 11.66 -3.27 -33.19
C ARG A 143 12.41 -3.38 -31.87
N ARG A 144 13.48 -2.59 -31.65
CA ARG A 144 14.20 -2.57 -30.37
C ARG A 144 13.35 -1.98 -29.25
N ALA A 145 12.66 -0.87 -29.52
CA ALA A 145 11.73 -0.27 -28.57
C ALA A 145 10.64 -1.28 -28.19
N ALA A 146 10.01 -1.94 -29.18
CA ALA A 146 9.00 -2.96 -28.94
C ALA A 146 9.52 -4.14 -28.10
N ALA A 147 10.74 -4.62 -28.37
CA ALA A 147 11.35 -5.71 -27.60
C ALA A 147 11.59 -5.35 -26.12
N HIS A 148 12.07 -4.14 -25.84
CA HIS A 148 12.23 -3.67 -24.46
C HIS A 148 10.87 -3.51 -23.73
N TYR A 149 9.83 -3.08 -24.44
CA TYR A 149 8.48 -3.02 -23.87
C TYR A 149 7.92 -4.41 -23.55
N GLU A 150 8.13 -5.40 -24.42
CA GLU A 150 7.74 -6.78 -24.16
C GLU A 150 8.49 -7.38 -22.96
N ALA A 151 9.81 -7.17 -22.89
CA ALA A 151 10.64 -7.59 -21.75
C ALA A 151 10.18 -6.95 -20.43
N PHE A 152 9.89 -5.64 -20.43
CA PHE A 152 9.28 -4.95 -19.29
C PHE A 152 7.99 -5.64 -18.82
N MET A 153 7.07 -5.89 -19.75
CA MET A 153 5.78 -6.51 -19.44
C MET A 153 5.92 -7.94 -18.91
N GLU A 154 6.95 -8.68 -19.31
CA GLU A 154 7.26 -10.00 -18.78
C GLU A 154 7.87 -9.92 -17.38
N LEU A 155 8.87 -9.04 -17.18
CA LEU A 155 9.56 -8.88 -15.91
C LEU A 155 8.64 -8.38 -14.79
N VAL A 156 7.75 -7.43 -15.10
CA VAL A 156 6.74 -6.95 -14.13
C VAL A 156 5.78 -8.07 -13.71
N LYS A 157 5.42 -8.98 -14.62
CA LYS A 157 4.59 -10.15 -14.29
C LYS A 157 5.39 -11.15 -13.44
N ASN A 158 6.63 -11.44 -13.81
CA ASN A 158 7.43 -12.44 -13.10
C ASN A 158 7.87 -11.96 -11.71
N GLY A 159 8.14 -10.66 -11.54
CA GLY A 159 8.40 -10.05 -10.23
C GLY A 159 7.21 -10.12 -9.26
N SER A 160 6.00 -10.43 -9.75
CA SER A 160 4.81 -10.64 -8.91
C SER A 160 4.59 -12.09 -8.44
N SER A 161 5.37 -13.06 -8.96
CA SER A 161 5.07 -14.50 -8.82
C SER A 161 5.85 -15.27 -7.74
N ASN A 162 6.53 -14.58 -6.81
CA ASN A 162 7.24 -15.18 -5.67
C ASN A 162 7.01 -14.35 -4.40
#